data_AF-A0A348WEE0-F1
#
_entry.id   AF-A0A348WEE0-F1
#
_cell.length_a   1.000
_cell.length_b   1.000
_cell.length_c   1.000
_cell.angle_alpha   90.00
_cell.angle_beta   90.00
_cell.angle_gamma   90.00
#
_symmetry.space_group_name_H-M   'P 1'
#
loop_
_entity.id
_entity.type
_entity.pdbx_description
1 polymer ?
#
loop_
_entity_poly.entity_id
_entity_poly.type
_entity_poly.pdbx_seq_one_letter_code
_entity_poly.pdbx_strand_id
1 'polypeptide(L)' 'MAELTHFDAKGDAHMVDVSDKPVTARAATARGHVTMAQETFAMISEGRAKKGDVLSVARLAGIMGAKKTPELIPLC' A
#
# COMPACT_ATOMS: atom_id res chain seq x y z
N MET A 1 9.01 25.83 2.66
CA MET A 1 8.75 24.37 2.83
C MET A 1 7.24 24.22 2.91
N ALA A 2 6.66 23.21 2.27
CA ALA A 2 5.23 22.97 2.37
C ALA A 2 4.87 22.62 3.83
N GLU A 3 3.83 23.25 4.36
CA GLU A 3 3.33 23.05 5.71
C GLU A 3 2.77 21.62 5.85
N LEU A 4 3.07 20.93 6.96
CA LEU A 4 2.61 19.57 7.19
C LEU A 4 1.14 19.59 7.61
N THR A 5 0.24 19.02 6.81
CA THR A 5 -1.20 19.12 7.08
C THR A 5 -1.69 18.20 8.18
N HIS A 6 -0.99 17.10 8.48
CA HIS A 6 -1.40 16.13 9.52
C HIS A 6 -0.90 16.49 10.93
N PHE A 7 -0.31 17.67 11.11
CA PHE A 7 0.17 18.18 12.39
C PHE A 7 -0.50 19.51 12.69
N ASP A 8 -0.92 19.71 13.92
CA ASP A 8 -1.49 20.98 14.36
C ASP A 8 -0.40 22.02 14.68
N ALA A 9 -0.80 23.23 15.09
CA ALA A 9 0.13 24.31 15.44
C ALA A 9 1.00 24.02 16.67
N LYS A 10 0.67 23.00 17.47
CA LYS A 10 1.46 22.53 18.63
C LYS A 10 2.39 21.38 18.25
N GLY A 11 2.26 20.83 17.04
CA GLY A 11 3.00 19.66 16.57
C GLY A 11 2.32 18.33 16.90
N ASP A 12 1.07 18.35 17.35
CA ASP A 12 0.29 17.14 17.63
C ASP A 12 -0.34 16.59 16.34
N ALA A 13 -0.35 15.27 16.21
CA ALA A 13 -0.86 14.61 15.01
C ALA A 13 -2.41 14.60 15.00
N HIS A 14 -3.03 14.98 13.89
CA HIS A 14 -4.49 15.03 13.75
C HIS A 14 -4.95 14.64 12.34
N MET A 15 -6.20 14.18 12.25
CA MET A 15 -6.84 13.87 10.97
C MET A 15 -7.33 15.17 10.33
N VAL A 16 -6.93 15.40 9.07
CA VAL A 16 -7.32 16.60 8.32
C VAL A 16 -8.79 16.49 7.93
N ASP A 17 -9.58 17.51 8.29
CA ASP A 17 -10.95 17.61 7.79
C ASP A 17 -10.95 17.93 6.28
N VAL A 18 -11.67 17.10 5.52
CA VAL A 18 -11.79 17.21 4.07
C VAL A 18 -13.24 17.37 3.61
N SER A 19 -14.17 17.62 4.55
CA SER A 19 -15.63 17.64 4.29
C SER A 19 -16.05 18.66 3.23
N ASP A 20 -15.39 19.82 3.17
CA ASP A 20 -15.68 20.88 2.19
C ASP A 20 -15.07 20.63 0.80
N LYS A 21 -14.23 19.60 0.64
CA LYS A 21 -13.57 19.33 -0.64
C LYS A 21 -14.56 18.64 -1.60
N PRO A 22 -14.68 19.10 -2.87
CA PRO A 22 -15.57 18.47 -3.82
C PRO A 22 -15.14 17.04 -4.16
N VAL A 23 -16.13 16.13 -4.22
CA VAL A 23 -15.91 14.75 -4.66
C VAL A 23 -15.55 14.74 -6.14
N THR A 24 -14.44 14.09 -6.46
CA THR A 24 -13.88 13.98 -7.82
C THR A 24 -13.34 12.58 -8.04
N ALA A 25 -13.31 12.11 -9.29
CA ALA A 25 -12.65 10.86 -9.62
C ALA A 25 -11.13 11.00 -9.43
N ARG A 26 -10.55 10.17 -8.58
CA ARG A 26 -9.10 10.17 -8.27
C ARG A 26 -8.51 8.80 -8.54
N ALA A 27 -7.33 8.77 -9.13
CA ALA A 27 -6.57 7.56 -9.38
C ALA A 27 -5.10 7.76 -8.96
N ALA A 28 -4.50 6.72 -8.40
CA ALA A 28 -3.10 6.68 -8.04
C ALA A 28 -2.49 5.35 -8.46
N THR A 29 -1.21 5.35 -8.87
CA THR A 29 -0.45 4.15 -9.24
C THR A 29 0.86 4.13 -8.47
N ALA A 30 1.15 3.00 -7.80
CA ALA A 30 2.41 2.75 -7.11
C ALA A 30 3.07 1.50 -7.69
N ARG A 31 4.40 1.38 -7.52
CA ARG A 31 5.20 0.20 -7.93
C ARG A 31 6.19 -0.17 -6.84
N GLY A 32 6.53 -1.45 -6.77
CA GLY A 32 7.57 -2.00 -5.90
C GLY A 32 8.16 -3.26 -6.52
N HIS A 33 9.32 -3.69 -6.02
CA HIS A 33 9.98 -4.91 -6.48
C HIS A 33 10.54 -5.68 -5.29
N VAL A 34 10.66 -7.00 -5.45
CA VAL A 34 11.26 -7.90 -4.47
C VAL A 34 12.50 -8.52 -5.09
N THR A 35 13.67 -8.18 -4.56
CA THR A 35 14.94 -8.80 -4.97
C THR A 35 15.09 -10.17 -4.30
N MET A 36 15.56 -11.16 -5.05
CA MET A 36 15.74 -12.52 -4.58
C MET A 36 16.87 -13.23 -5.33
N ALA A 37 17.28 -14.40 -4.82
CA ALA A 37 18.22 -15.27 -5.52
C ALA A 37 17.64 -15.81 -6.84
N GLN A 38 18.51 -16.15 -7.78
CA GLN A 38 18.11 -16.68 -9.08
C GLN A 38 17.34 -18.00 -8.96
N GLU A 39 17.73 -18.89 -8.05
CA GLU A 39 17.01 -20.16 -7.87
C GLU A 39 15.59 -19.94 -7.34
N THR A 40 15.39 -18.93 -6.48
CA THR A 40 14.06 -18.55 -5.98
C THR A 40 13.19 -18.02 -7.11
N PHE A 41 13.73 -17.16 -7.96
CA PHE A 41 13.01 -16.64 -9.12
C PHE A 41 12.58 -17.77 -10.07
N ALA A 42 13.48 -18.70 -10.38
CA ALA A 42 13.18 -19.85 -11.24
C ALA A 42 12.10 -20.74 -10.60
N MET A 43 12.22 -21.05 -9.30
CA MET A 43 11.22 -21.82 -8.56
C MET A 43 9.82 -21.21 -8.65
N ILE A 44 9.71 -19.89 -8.50
CA ILE A 44 8.42 -19.17 -8.56
C ILE A 44 7.89 -19.16 -9.99
N SER A 45 8.74 -18.83 -10.97
CA SER A 45 8.35 -18.70 -12.38
C SER A 45 7.91 -20.02 -13.00
N GLU A 46 8.48 -21.14 -12.54
CA GLU A 46 8.14 -22.49 -12.97
C GLU A 46 6.99 -23.11 -12.13
N GLY A 47 6.43 -22.39 -11.17
CA GLY A 47 5.33 -22.89 -10.32
C GLY A 47 5.72 -24.02 -9.37
N ARG A 48 7.02 -24.17 -9.04
CA ARG A 48 7.55 -25.24 -8.17
C ARG A 48 7.61 -24.86 -6.69
N ALA A 49 7.03 -23.73 -6.31
CA ALA A 49 7.04 -23.27 -4.93
C ALA A 49 6.24 -24.25 -4.03
N LYS A 50 6.85 -24.70 -2.94
CA LYS A 50 6.22 -25.66 -1.99
C LYS A 50 4.91 -25.16 -1.38
N LYS A 51 4.70 -23.84 -1.35
CA LYS A 51 3.51 -23.19 -0.79
C LYS A 51 2.40 -22.97 -1.84
N GLY A 52 2.56 -23.48 -3.07
CA GLY A 52 1.63 -23.25 -4.18
C GLY A 52 1.90 -21.94 -4.91
N ASP A 53 0.86 -21.39 -5.54
CA ASP A 53 0.96 -20.16 -6.34
C ASP A 53 1.16 -18.91 -5.47
N VAL A 54 2.42 -18.55 -5.27
CA VAL A 54 2.82 -17.40 -4.45
C VAL A 54 2.44 -16.05 -5.07
N LEU A 55 2.31 -15.95 -6.40
CA LEU A 55 1.99 -14.70 -7.09
C LEU A 55 0.49 -14.38 -6.97
N SER A 56 -0.36 -15.38 -7.11
CA SER A 56 -1.80 -15.22 -6.90
C SER A 56 -2.11 -14.85 -5.44
N VAL A 57 -1.44 -15.49 -4.48
CA VAL A 57 -1.58 -15.13 -3.06
C VAL A 57 -1.11 -13.68 -2.82
N ALA A 58 0.03 -13.27 -3.39
CA ALA A 58 0.52 -11.90 -3.27
C ALA A 58 -0.45 -10.86 -3.87
N ARG A 59 -1.11 -11.18 -5.00
CA ARG A 59 -2.13 -10.33 -5.62
C ARG A 59 -3.33 -10.14 -4.69
N LEU A 60 -3.85 -11.22 -4.11
CA LEU A 60 -4.95 -11.15 -3.16
C LEU A 60 -4.58 -10.31 -1.92
N ALA A 61 -3.39 -10.56 -1.37
CA ALA A 61 -2.86 -9.79 -0.24
C ALA A 61 -2.76 -8.29 -0.58
N GLY A 62 -2.29 -7.92 -1.77
CA GLY A 62 -2.21 -6.53 -2.21
C GLY A 62 -3.59 -5.85 -2.29
N ILE A 63 -4.59 -6.53 -2.86
CA ILE A 63 -5.97 -6.00 -2.95
C ILE A 63 -6.59 -5.84 -1.55
N MET A 64 -6.38 -6.82 -0.67
CA MET A 64 -6.86 -6.74 0.71
C MET A 64 -6.15 -5.63 1.49
N GLY A 65 -4.84 -5.51 1.32
CA GLY A 65 -4.03 -4.47 1.96
C GLY A 65 -4.46 -3.07 1.55
N ALA A 66 -4.74 -2.83 0.27
CA ALA A 66 -5.23 -1.55 -0.23
C ALA A 66 -6.58 -1.13 0.38
N LYS A 67 -7.47 -2.09 0.66
CA LYS A 67 -8.76 -1.81 1.33
C LYS A 67 -8.62 -1.58 2.83
N LYS A 68 -7.56 -2.13 3.44
CA LYS A 68 -7.26 -1.99 4.87
C LYS A 68 -6.34 -0.80 5.17
N THR A 69 -5.93 -0.01 4.18
CA THR A 69 -5.08 1.16 4.37
C THR A 69 -5.54 2.10 5.51
N PRO A 70 -6.83 2.48 5.65
CA PRO A 70 -7.25 3.34 6.76
C PRO A 70 -7.19 2.65 8.13
N GLU A 71 -7.19 1.32 8.20
CA GLU A 71 -6.95 0.59 9.46
C GLU A 71 -5.46 0.53 9.82
N LEU A 72 -4.58 0.58 8.80
CA LEU A 72 -3.13 0.39 8.95
C LEU A 72 -2.36 1.70 9.09
N ILE A 73 -2.85 2.78 8.49
CA ILE A 73 -2.19 4.08 8.44
C ILE A 73 -3.02 5.08 9.27
N PRO A 74 -2.55 5.51 10.47
CA PRO A 74 -3.37 6.19 11.48
C PRO A 74 -4.11 7.46 11.04
N LEU A 75 -3.63 8.18 10.03
CA LEU A 75 -4.16 9.47 9.57
C LEU A 75 -4.40 9.47 8.05
N CYS A 76 -4.84 8.34 7.50
CA CYS A 76 -5.11 8.20 6.06
C CYS A 76 -6.53 8.61 5.67
#